data_AF-A0A656JWX3-F1
#
_entry.id   AF-A0A656JWX3-F1
#
_cell.length_a   1.000
_cell.length_b   1.000
_cell.length_c   1.000
_cell.angle_alpha   90.00
_cell.angle_beta   90.00
_cell.angle_gamma   90.00
#
_symmetry.space_group_name_H-M   'P 1'
#
loop_
_entity.id
_entity.type
_entity.pdbx_description
1 polymer ?
#
loop_
_entity_poly.entity_id
_entity_poly.type
_entity_poly.pdbx_seq_one_letter_code
_entity_poly.pdbx_strand_id
1 'polypeptide(L)'
;MGESSEEKSQPATDKKLRDARKKGQVAKSQDLVSGMVILLCTLCISVLLPKARAQVEALIDLTALIYIEPFAEVWPRLLDHAEQIVIGITLPVVAVTVGAVILTNIVTMRGVVFSVEPIQPDIKRINPGEGFKRIFAMRNLIEFLKGLVKVVLLGLAFYVVGRQALQALMESSRCGEGCIESTFYLVLKPLVFTVLAAFLLVGAVDVLMQRWLFGREMKMSHSEQKRERKDVDGDPMIKRERQRQRREMQALATKLGLGRASLLIGDSGGWVVGVRYVRGETPVPIVV
;
A
#
# COMPACT_ATOMS: atom_id res chain seq x y z
N MET A 1 -31.87 -5.08 -21.43
CA MET A 1 -31.73 -5.92 -20.22
C MET A 1 -31.36 -5.00 -19.07
N GLY A 2 -32.36 -4.58 -18.28
CA GLY A 2 -32.20 -3.61 -17.21
C GLY A 2 -31.59 -4.25 -15.98
N GLU A 3 -30.30 -4.04 -15.74
CA GLU A 3 -29.80 -4.04 -14.38
C GLU A 3 -30.33 -2.76 -13.75
N SER A 4 -31.40 -2.89 -12.93
CA SER A 4 -31.81 -1.82 -12.05
C SER A 4 -30.57 -1.35 -11.30
N SER A 5 -30.27 -0.06 -11.42
CA SER A 5 -29.13 0.62 -10.81
C SER A 5 -29.31 0.67 -9.30
N GLU A 6 -29.31 -0.52 -8.68
CA GLU A 6 -29.52 -0.76 -7.28
C GLU A 6 -28.39 -0.09 -6.50
N GLU A 7 -28.76 0.76 -5.54
CA GLU A 7 -27.78 1.53 -4.80
C GLU A 7 -26.87 0.61 -3.98
N LYS A 8 -25.56 0.86 -4.07
CA LYS A 8 -24.54 0.09 -3.35
C LYS A 8 -24.53 0.48 -1.87
N SER A 9 -25.35 -0.19 -1.07
CA SER A 9 -25.49 0.06 0.37
C SER A 9 -24.74 -0.95 1.24
N GLN A 10 -24.53 -2.18 0.75
CA GLN A 10 -24.00 -3.29 1.53
C GLN A 10 -22.46 -3.24 1.66
N PRO A 11 -21.90 -3.66 2.80
CA PRO A 11 -20.45 -3.78 2.94
C PRO A 11 -19.89 -4.87 2.01
N ALA A 12 -18.65 -4.67 1.56
CA ALA A 12 -17.92 -5.64 0.76
C ALA A 12 -17.71 -6.94 1.54
N THR A 13 -17.84 -8.09 0.89
CA THR A 13 -17.45 -9.37 1.50
C THR A 13 -15.92 -9.55 1.51
N ASP A 14 -15.43 -10.47 2.33
CA ASP A 14 -14.00 -10.81 2.39
C ASP A 14 -13.45 -11.32 1.05
N LYS A 15 -14.29 -12.00 0.25
CA LYS A 15 -13.88 -12.48 -1.09
C LYS A 15 -13.62 -11.29 -2.01
N LYS A 16 -14.55 -10.35 -2.13
CA LYS A 16 -14.38 -9.13 -2.92
C LYS A 16 -13.13 -8.34 -2.52
N LEU A 17 -12.86 -8.20 -1.22
CA LEU A 17 -11.66 -7.51 -0.73
C LEU A 17 -10.36 -8.27 -1.07
N ARG A 18 -10.37 -9.60 -0.97
CA ARG A 18 -9.22 -10.44 -1.37
C ARG A 18 -8.97 -10.37 -2.87
N ASP A 19 -10.03 -10.42 -3.67
CA ASP A 19 -9.92 -10.33 -5.12
C ASP A 19 -9.44 -8.95 -5.53
N ALA A 20 -9.99 -7.86 -4.98
CA ALA A 20 -9.49 -6.50 -5.19
C ALA A 20 -7.98 -6.39 -4.87
N ARG A 21 -7.54 -6.98 -3.75
CA ARG A 21 -6.12 -7.03 -3.37
C ARG A 21 -5.27 -7.82 -4.38
N LYS A 22 -5.75 -8.96 -4.90
CA LYS A 22 -5.06 -9.71 -5.97
C LYS A 22 -4.92 -8.90 -7.27
N LYS A 23 -5.88 -8.01 -7.54
CA LYS A 23 -5.84 -7.07 -8.67
C LYS A 23 -4.96 -5.84 -8.44
N GLY A 24 -4.30 -5.76 -7.27
CA GLY A 24 -3.50 -4.60 -6.88
C GLY A 24 -4.33 -3.38 -6.43
N GLN A 25 -5.64 -3.54 -6.26
CA GLN A 25 -6.52 -2.47 -5.79
C GLN A 25 -6.55 -2.46 -4.27
N VAL A 26 -5.88 -1.45 -3.69
CA VAL A 26 -5.84 -1.22 -2.25
C VAL A 26 -5.89 0.28 -1.94
N ALA A 27 -6.37 0.61 -0.74
CA ALA A 27 -6.29 1.97 -0.23
C ALA A 27 -4.82 2.41 -0.10
N LYS A 28 -4.40 3.36 -0.93
CA LYS A 28 -3.04 3.91 -0.93
C LYS A 28 -3.12 5.41 -0.63
N SER A 29 -2.45 5.83 0.45
CA SER A 29 -2.26 7.24 0.78
C SER A 29 -0.91 7.70 0.22
N GLN A 30 -0.93 8.56 -0.79
CA GLN A 30 0.30 9.15 -1.34
C GLN A 30 0.86 10.23 -0.39
N ASP A 31 -0.01 10.86 0.39
CA ASP A 31 0.35 11.98 1.26
C ASP A 31 1.11 11.51 2.49
N LEU A 32 0.69 10.39 3.10
CA LEU A 32 1.45 9.77 4.18
C LEU A 32 2.82 9.30 3.69
N VAL A 33 2.89 8.67 2.51
CA VAL A 33 4.17 8.23 1.93
C VAL A 33 5.11 9.41 1.74
N SER A 34 4.62 10.51 1.18
CA SER A 34 5.42 11.74 0.99
C SER A 34 5.88 12.31 2.34
N GLY A 35 4.98 12.39 3.33
CA GLY A 35 5.33 12.90 4.67
C GLY A 35 6.38 12.04 5.38
N MET A 36 6.28 10.71 5.30
CA MET A 36 7.26 9.78 5.87
C MET A 36 8.62 9.86 5.17
N VAL A 37 8.63 10.02 3.83
CA VAL A 37 9.87 10.22 3.07
C VAL A 37 10.55 11.52 3.50
N ILE A 38 9.82 12.64 3.56
CA ILE A 38 10.39 13.92 3.99
C ILE A 38 10.92 13.83 5.42
N LEU A 39 10.17 13.20 6.34
CA LEU A 39 10.61 12.98 7.72
C LEU A 39 11.93 12.21 7.80
N LEU A 40 11.98 11.03 7.19
CA LEU A 40 13.15 10.15 7.28
C LEU A 40 14.36 10.72 6.53
N CYS A 41 14.15 11.38 5.39
CA CYS A 41 15.23 12.07 4.68
C CYS A 41 15.76 13.25 5.48
N THR A 42 14.89 14.03 6.13
CA THR A 42 15.31 15.14 6.99
C THR A 42 16.17 14.64 8.16
N LEU A 43 15.74 13.55 8.81
CA LEU A 43 16.51 12.92 9.89
C LEU A 43 17.86 12.40 9.36
N CYS A 44 17.87 11.71 8.23
CA CYS A 44 19.09 11.21 7.59
C CYS A 44 20.07 12.35 7.28
N ILE A 45 19.60 13.43 6.65
CA ILE A 45 20.40 14.61 6.35
C ILE A 45 20.92 15.26 7.64
N SER A 46 20.09 15.38 8.69
CA SER A 46 20.51 15.98 9.95
C SER A 46 21.67 15.22 10.63
N VAL A 47 21.71 13.90 10.49
CA VAL A 47 22.80 13.05 11.01
C VAL A 47 24.04 13.12 10.12
N LEU A 48 23.87 13.24 8.80
CA LEU A 48 24.99 13.33 7.84
C LEU A 48 25.61 14.72 7.78
N LEU A 49 24.87 15.77 8.15
CA LEU A 49 25.27 17.16 7.99
C LEU A 49 26.63 17.51 8.62
N PRO A 50 26.97 17.08 9.87
CA PRO A 50 28.28 17.40 10.45
C PRO A 50 29.43 16.77 9.68
N LYS A 51 29.27 15.52 9.24
CA LYS A 51 30.27 14.81 8.43
C LYS A 51 30.41 15.45 7.06
N ALA A 52 29.29 15.76 6.40
CA ALA A 52 29.28 16.43 5.11
C ALA A 52 29.99 17.79 5.17
N ARG A 53 29.74 18.58 6.22
CA ARG A 53 30.43 19.85 6.46
C ARG A 53 31.94 19.66 6.55
N ALA A 54 32.41 18.74 7.39
CA ALA A 54 33.85 18.48 7.54
C ALA A 54 34.50 18.03 6.22
N GLN A 55 33.80 17.23 5.41
CA GLN A 55 34.30 16.82 4.10
C GLN A 55 34.33 17.98 3.08
N VAL A 56 33.36 18.89 3.12
CA VAL A 56 33.36 20.09 2.28
C VAL A 56 34.47 21.05 2.69
N GLU A 57 34.69 21.25 3.98
CA GLU A 57 35.82 22.04 4.50
C GLU A 57 37.16 21.44 4.04
N ALA A 58 37.34 20.12 4.19
CA ALA A 58 38.53 19.42 3.69
C ALA A 58 38.71 19.52 2.17
N LEU A 59 37.61 19.52 1.40
CA LEU A 59 37.66 19.73 -0.05
C LEU A 59 38.16 21.14 -0.38
N ILE A 60 37.68 22.17 0.34
CA ILE A 60 38.13 23.55 0.17
C ILE A 60 39.63 23.66 0.50
N ASP A 61 40.08 23.08 1.62
CA ASP A 61 41.49 23.08 1.99
C ASP A 61 42.36 22.37 0.93
N LEU A 62 41.87 21.26 0.38
CA LEU A 62 42.54 20.53 -0.71
C LEU A 62 42.63 21.36 -2.00
N THR A 63 41.63 22.19 -2.31
CA THR A 63 41.73 23.12 -3.47
C THR A 63 42.81 24.18 -3.27
N ALA A 64 43.09 24.61 -2.04
CA ALA A 64 44.14 25.59 -1.77
C ALA A 64 45.54 25.05 -2.09
N LEU A 65 45.74 23.73 -2.05
CA LEU A 65 47.01 23.09 -2.40
C LEU A 65 47.38 23.21 -3.88
N ILE A 66 46.44 23.59 -4.76
CA ILE A 66 46.71 23.86 -6.20
C ILE A 66 47.74 24.98 -6.37
N TYR A 67 47.88 25.88 -5.40
CA TYR A 67 48.88 26.95 -5.42
C TYR A 67 50.29 26.49 -5.01
N ILE A 68 50.43 25.28 -4.48
CA ILE A 68 51.66 24.78 -3.83
C ILE A 68 52.14 23.49 -4.53
N GLU A 69 51.23 22.63 -4.98
CA GLU A 69 51.51 21.34 -5.63
C GLU A 69 51.13 21.35 -7.12
N PRO A 70 51.76 20.51 -7.96
CA PRO A 70 51.39 20.38 -9.36
C PRO A 70 49.93 19.98 -9.54
N PHE A 71 49.21 20.66 -10.44
CA PHE A 71 47.80 20.38 -10.73
C PHE A 71 47.53 18.90 -11.06
N ALA A 72 48.46 18.24 -11.77
CA ALA A 72 48.34 16.83 -12.15
C ALA A 72 48.27 15.87 -10.94
N GLU A 73 48.79 16.27 -9.77
CA GLU A 73 48.76 15.47 -8.54
C GLU A 73 47.57 15.80 -7.64
N VAL A 74 47.14 17.07 -7.63
CA VAL A 74 46.02 17.54 -6.79
C VAL A 74 44.67 17.21 -7.42
N TRP A 75 44.56 17.29 -8.75
CA TRP A 75 43.29 17.10 -9.47
C TRP A 75 42.65 15.72 -9.25
N PRO A 76 43.38 14.58 -9.32
CA PRO A 76 42.80 13.27 -9.01
C PRO A 76 42.30 13.17 -7.56
N ARG A 77 43.07 13.68 -6.60
CA ARG A 77 42.67 13.67 -5.17
C ARG A 77 41.40 14.48 -4.95
N LEU A 78 41.27 15.61 -5.63
CA LEU A 78 40.08 16.48 -5.56
C LEU A 78 38.85 15.77 -6.12
N LEU A 79 38.99 15.09 -7.26
CA LEU A 79 37.92 14.28 -7.86
C LEU A 79 37.50 13.13 -6.94
N ASP A 80 38.44 12.37 -6.40
CA ASP A 80 38.16 11.26 -5.48
C ASP A 80 37.41 11.75 -4.23
N HIS A 81 37.82 12.89 -3.68
CA HIS A 81 37.19 13.46 -2.49
C HIS A 81 35.78 13.99 -2.81
N ALA A 82 35.61 14.67 -3.94
CA ALA A 82 34.30 15.13 -4.40
C ALA A 82 33.33 13.95 -4.66
N GLU A 83 33.82 12.88 -5.29
CA GLU A 83 33.03 11.66 -5.52
C GLU A 83 32.58 11.04 -4.19
N GLN A 84 33.49 10.93 -3.21
CA GLN A 84 33.16 10.39 -1.89
C GLN A 84 32.09 11.22 -1.16
N ILE A 85 32.10 12.55 -1.32
CA ILE A 85 31.07 13.43 -0.75
C ILE A 85 29.73 13.17 -1.42
N VAL A 86 29.69 13.15 -2.75
CA VAL A 86 28.46 12.94 -3.53
C VAL A 86 27.87 11.57 -3.21
N ILE A 87 28.66 10.50 -3.30
CA ILE A 87 28.20 9.14 -2.99
C ILE A 87 27.80 9.02 -1.51
N GLY A 88 28.61 9.60 -0.61
CA GLY A 88 28.40 9.55 0.83
C GLY A 88 27.10 10.23 1.29
N ILE A 89 26.57 11.19 0.54
CA ILE A 89 25.31 11.86 0.84
C ILE A 89 24.16 11.26 0.02
N THR A 90 24.34 11.07 -1.29
CA THR A 90 23.29 10.63 -2.19
C THR A 90 22.87 9.19 -1.90
N LEU A 91 23.81 8.27 -1.69
CA LEU A 91 23.48 6.85 -1.52
C LEU A 91 22.63 6.59 -0.26
N PRO A 92 22.97 7.14 0.93
CA PRO A 92 22.11 7.00 2.10
C PRO A 92 20.73 7.64 1.93
N VAL A 93 20.64 8.83 1.32
CA VAL A 93 19.35 9.50 1.10
C VAL A 93 18.46 8.71 0.16
N VAL A 94 19.01 8.16 -0.93
CA VAL A 94 18.29 7.28 -1.85
C VAL A 94 17.85 5.99 -1.14
N ALA A 95 18.74 5.36 -0.37
CA ALA A 95 18.42 4.15 0.39
C ALA A 95 17.28 4.40 1.40
N VAL A 96 17.34 5.51 2.13
CA VAL A 96 16.28 5.92 3.06
C VAL A 96 14.98 6.23 2.32
N THR A 97 15.03 6.90 1.17
CA THR A 97 13.85 7.19 0.35
C THR A 97 13.16 5.91 -0.10
N VAL A 98 13.91 4.97 -0.68
CA VAL A 98 13.39 3.68 -1.13
C VAL A 98 12.83 2.88 0.05
N GLY A 99 13.57 2.81 1.15
CA GLY A 99 13.13 2.15 2.38
C GLY A 99 11.86 2.76 2.95
N ALA A 100 11.78 4.09 3.03
CA ALA A 100 10.62 4.82 3.52
C ALA A 100 9.37 4.55 2.66
N VAL A 101 9.51 4.58 1.33
CA VAL A 101 8.41 4.27 0.41
C VAL A 101 7.93 2.84 0.60
N ILE A 102 8.84 1.87 0.65
CA ILE A 102 8.48 0.45 0.81
C ILE A 102 7.78 0.23 2.16
N LEU A 103 8.40 0.66 3.26
CA LEU A 103 7.88 0.47 4.61
C LEU A 103 6.52 1.14 4.79
N THR A 104 6.38 2.39 4.34
CA THR A 104 5.12 3.13 4.51
C THR A 104 3.98 2.49 3.71
N ASN A 105 4.25 2.00 2.49
CA ASN A 105 3.25 1.28 1.71
C ASN A 105 2.86 -0.05 2.37
N ILE A 106 3.83 -0.84 2.85
CA ILE A 106 3.57 -2.11 3.56
C ILE A 106 2.69 -1.88 4.79
N VAL A 107 2.99 -0.85 5.60
CA VAL A 107 2.21 -0.52 6.80
C VAL A 107 0.80 -0.04 6.42
N THR A 108 0.69 0.86 5.45
CA THR A 108 -0.60 1.46 5.05
C THR A 108 -1.53 0.41 4.44
N MET A 109 -1.00 -0.47 3.59
CA MET A 109 -1.73 -1.53 2.88
C MET A 109 -1.97 -2.78 3.74
N ARG A 110 -1.43 -2.84 4.97
CA ARG A 110 -1.44 -4.03 5.84
C ARG A 110 -0.86 -5.26 5.14
N GLY A 111 0.40 -5.14 4.72
CA GLY A 111 1.18 -6.19 4.08
C GLY A 111 1.52 -5.90 2.62
N VAL A 112 2.29 -6.80 2.02
CA VAL A 112 2.71 -6.70 0.62
C VAL A 112 1.54 -7.05 -0.29
N VAL A 113 1.42 -6.33 -1.41
CA VAL A 113 0.42 -6.59 -2.46
C VAL A 113 1.20 -6.80 -3.76
N PHE A 114 1.20 -8.03 -4.26
CA PHE A 114 1.81 -8.37 -5.53
C PHE A 114 0.70 -8.61 -6.55
N SER A 115 0.71 -7.82 -7.63
CA SER A 115 -0.24 -7.97 -8.74
C SER A 115 0.43 -7.62 -10.05
N VAL A 116 0.26 -8.50 -11.03
CA VAL A 116 0.79 -8.33 -12.39
C VAL A 116 -0.27 -7.71 -13.32
N GLU A 117 -1.54 -7.72 -12.91
CA GLU A 117 -2.66 -7.18 -13.70
C GLU A 117 -2.51 -5.69 -14.06
N PRO A 118 -2.00 -4.79 -13.18
CA PRO A 118 -1.81 -3.39 -13.55
C PRO A 118 -0.77 -3.15 -14.66
N ILE A 119 0.09 -4.13 -14.93
CA ILE A 119 1.16 -4.07 -15.95
C ILE A 119 0.60 -4.41 -17.34
N GLN A 120 -0.53 -5.10 -17.41
CA GLN A 120 -1.13 -5.48 -18.69
C GLN A 120 -1.70 -4.23 -19.41
N PRO A 121 -1.41 -4.04 -20.71
CA PRO A 121 -1.97 -2.94 -21.47
C PRO A 121 -3.48 -3.11 -21.61
N ASP A 122 -4.23 -2.18 -21.02
CA ASP A 122 -5.69 -2.15 -21.08
C ASP A 122 -6.15 -0.98 -21.94
N ILE A 123 -6.66 -1.29 -23.15
CA ILE A 123 -7.14 -0.32 -24.14
C ILE A 123 -8.26 0.56 -23.56
N LYS A 124 -9.02 0.07 -22.58
CA LYS A 124 -10.07 0.86 -21.92
C LYS A 124 -9.51 2.03 -21.12
N ARG A 125 -8.25 1.94 -20.63
CA ARG A 125 -7.60 3.05 -19.92
C ARG A 125 -7.24 4.23 -20.82
N ILE A 126 -7.19 4.04 -22.15
CA ILE A 126 -6.85 5.08 -23.12
C ILE A 126 -8.09 5.84 -23.62
N ASN A 127 -9.31 5.39 -23.27
CA ASN A 127 -10.53 6.04 -23.72
C ASN A 127 -10.67 7.46 -23.10
N PRO A 128 -10.67 8.54 -23.91
CA PRO A 128 -10.75 9.91 -23.41
C PRO A 128 -12.06 10.20 -22.67
N GLY A 129 -13.17 9.54 -23.05
CA GLY A 129 -14.46 9.69 -22.37
C GLY A 129 -14.47 9.14 -20.94
N GLU A 130 -13.81 8.00 -20.71
CA GLU A 130 -13.59 7.50 -19.35
C GLU A 130 -12.60 8.38 -18.58
N GLY A 131 -11.61 8.97 -19.28
CA GLY A 131 -10.67 9.94 -18.72
C GLY A 131 -11.37 11.16 -18.10
N PHE A 132 -12.30 11.80 -18.83
CA PHE A 132 -13.08 12.91 -18.30
C PHE A 132 -13.91 12.50 -17.07
N LYS A 133 -14.57 11.33 -17.11
CA LYS A 133 -15.33 10.82 -15.97
C LYS A 133 -14.45 10.54 -14.75
N ARG A 134 -13.20 10.11 -14.95
CA ARG A 134 -12.21 9.94 -13.86
C ARG A 134 -11.80 11.29 -13.30
N ILE A 135 -11.53 12.29 -14.13
CA ILE A 135 -11.18 13.65 -13.70
C ILE A 135 -12.29 14.26 -12.82
N PHE A 136 -13.56 14.10 -13.21
CA PHE A 136 -14.71 14.57 -12.44
C PHE A 136 -15.22 13.57 -11.39
N ALA A 137 -14.49 12.48 -11.15
CA ALA A 137 -14.86 11.55 -10.09
C ALA A 137 -14.68 12.22 -8.72
N MET A 138 -15.56 11.88 -7.78
CA MET A 138 -15.52 12.37 -6.40
C MET A 138 -14.13 12.26 -5.75
N ARG A 139 -13.39 11.19 -6.09
CA ARG A 139 -12.03 10.95 -5.62
C ARG A 139 -11.06 12.05 -6.07
N ASN A 140 -11.09 12.43 -7.35
CA ASN A 140 -10.20 13.43 -7.92
C ASN A 140 -10.52 14.83 -7.39
N LEU A 141 -11.80 15.14 -7.16
CA LEU A 141 -12.21 16.40 -6.53
C LEU A 141 -11.67 16.51 -5.10
N ILE A 142 -11.73 15.42 -4.32
CA ILE A 142 -11.15 15.35 -2.98
C ILE A 142 -9.62 15.51 -3.03
N GLU A 143 -8.96 14.89 -3.99
CA GLU A 143 -7.50 15.05 -4.19
C GLU A 143 -7.12 16.48 -4.56
N PHE A 144 -7.89 17.15 -5.41
CA PHE A 144 -7.72 18.56 -5.73
C PHE A 144 -7.90 19.45 -4.50
N LEU A 145 -8.98 19.27 -3.74
CA LEU A 145 -9.23 20.06 -2.53
C LEU A 145 -8.12 19.88 -1.50
N LYS A 146 -7.64 18.65 -1.29
CA LYS A 146 -6.45 18.38 -0.47
C LYS A 146 -5.22 19.13 -0.99
N GLY A 147 -5.00 19.14 -2.30
CA GLY A 147 -3.91 19.89 -2.93
C GLY A 147 -3.97 21.37 -2.58
N LEU A 148 -5.16 21.97 -2.71
CA LEU A 148 -5.38 23.37 -2.34
C LEU A 148 -5.10 23.63 -0.85
N VAL A 149 -5.60 22.76 0.04
CA VAL A 149 -5.34 22.84 1.48
C VAL A 149 -3.83 22.78 1.77
N LYS A 150 -3.09 21.88 1.12
CA LYS A 150 -1.63 21.80 1.29
C LYS A 150 -0.93 23.09 0.85
N VAL A 151 -1.32 23.64 -0.30
CA VAL A 151 -0.72 24.89 -0.82
C VAL A 151 -0.96 26.04 0.15
N VAL A 152 -2.20 26.20 0.65
CA VAL A 152 -2.53 27.25 1.63
C VAL A 152 -1.77 27.04 2.93
N LEU A 153 -1.71 25.80 3.44
CA LEU A 153 -1.05 25.48 4.69
C LEU A 153 0.47 25.73 4.59
N LEU A 154 1.11 25.27 3.52
CA LEU A 154 2.53 25.52 3.26
C LEU A 154 2.82 27.00 3.01
N GLY A 155 1.95 27.70 2.28
CA GLY A 155 2.07 29.14 2.04
C GLY A 155 1.99 29.95 3.34
N LEU A 156 1.08 29.58 4.24
CA LEU A 156 0.95 30.22 5.55
C LEU A 156 2.14 29.90 6.46
N ALA A 157 2.60 28.65 6.48
CA ALA A 157 3.80 28.26 7.21
C ALA A 157 5.03 29.05 6.71
N PHE A 158 5.21 29.14 5.40
CA PHE A 158 6.28 29.90 4.78
C PHE A 158 6.17 31.40 5.07
N TYR A 159 4.97 31.97 5.05
CA TYR A 159 4.75 33.38 5.40
C TYR A 159 5.11 33.68 6.86
N VAL A 160 4.66 32.84 7.81
CA VAL A 160 4.94 33.02 9.24
C VAL A 160 6.43 32.86 9.52
N VAL A 161 7.05 31.80 9.01
CA VAL A 161 8.48 31.56 9.22
C VAL A 161 9.32 32.60 8.50
N GLY A 162 8.94 32.98 7.27
CA GLY A 162 9.62 34.01 6.49
C GLY A 162 9.61 35.38 7.18
N ARG A 163 8.49 35.75 7.83
CA ARG A 163 8.42 36.98 8.65
C ARG A 163 9.40 36.96 9.82
N GLN A 164 9.49 35.85 10.55
CA GLN A 164 10.44 35.70 11.66
C GLN A 164 11.90 35.64 11.15
N ALA A 165 12.11 34.99 10.01
CA ALA A 165 13.40 34.86 9.37
C ALA A 165 13.95 36.19 8.87
N LEU A 166 13.11 37.03 8.27
CA LEU A 166 13.51 38.37 7.83
C LEU A 166 13.97 39.23 9.00
N GLN A 167 13.27 39.17 10.13
CA GLN A 167 13.70 39.87 11.36
C GLN A 167 15.07 39.36 11.84
N ALA A 168 15.23 38.04 11.96
CA ALA A 168 16.49 37.43 12.38
C ALA A 168 17.65 37.73 11.41
N LEU A 169 17.39 37.78 10.10
CA LEU A 169 18.39 38.08 9.08
C LEU A 169 18.83 39.55 9.14
N MET A 170 17.90 40.48 9.34
CA MET A 170 18.23 41.90 9.54
C MET A 170 19.11 42.12 10.77
N GLU A 171 18.84 41.39 11.86
CA GLU A 171 19.68 41.44 13.07
C GLU A 171 21.06 40.80 12.87
N SER A 172 21.16 39.73 12.06
CA SER A 172 22.43 39.04 11.79
C SER A 172 23.47 39.92 11.11
N SER A 173 23.03 40.88 10.27
CA SER A 173 23.93 41.83 9.60
C SER A 173 24.78 42.68 10.57
N ARG A 174 24.37 42.77 11.84
CA ARG A 174 25.06 43.53 12.89
C ARG A 174 26.15 42.73 13.62
N CYS A 175 26.15 41.40 13.52
CA CYS A 175 27.02 40.51 14.30
C CYS A 175 28.26 40.00 13.52
N GLY A 176 28.27 40.09 12.19
CA GLY A 176 29.35 39.55 11.35
C GLY A 176 29.27 38.03 11.15
N GLU A 177 30.36 37.40 10.69
CA GLU A 177 30.40 35.99 10.25
C GLU A 177 30.02 34.97 11.32
N GLY A 178 30.32 35.25 12.60
CA GLY A 178 30.08 34.32 13.71
C GLY A 178 28.59 34.03 13.99
N CYS A 179 27.66 34.89 13.56
CA CYS A 179 26.22 34.66 13.74
C CYS A 179 25.53 34.01 12.54
N ILE A 180 26.18 33.88 11.38
CA ILE A 180 25.52 33.41 10.15
C ILE A 180 24.96 31.99 10.36
N GLU A 181 25.74 31.11 10.97
CA GLU A 181 25.33 29.73 11.24
C GLU A 181 24.16 29.66 12.23
N SER A 182 24.23 30.41 13.33
CA SER A 182 23.19 30.38 14.37
C SER A 182 21.87 30.98 13.87
N THR A 183 21.92 32.09 13.12
CA THR A 183 20.76 32.68 12.45
C THR A 183 20.17 31.72 11.42
N PHE A 184 21.01 31.02 10.64
CA PHE A 184 20.53 30.04 9.66
C PHE A 184 19.75 28.90 10.34
N TYR A 185 20.27 28.32 11.43
CA TYR A 185 19.55 27.29 12.18
C TYR A 185 18.30 27.81 12.89
N LEU A 186 18.31 29.05 13.37
CA LEU A 186 17.15 29.70 13.98
C LEU A 186 15.97 29.80 13.00
N VAL A 187 16.25 29.97 11.71
CA VAL A 187 15.24 30.03 10.64
C VAL A 187 14.89 28.64 10.10
N LEU A 188 15.91 27.82 9.83
CA LEU A 188 15.72 26.53 9.16
C LEU A 188 14.94 25.54 10.04
N LYS A 189 15.24 25.47 11.34
CA LYS A 189 14.57 24.53 12.26
C LYS A 189 13.04 24.73 12.32
N PRO A 190 12.49 25.93 12.58
CA PRO A 190 11.04 26.12 12.60
C PRO A 190 10.42 25.91 11.21
N LEU A 191 11.12 26.26 10.12
CA LEU A 191 10.65 25.97 8.76
C LEU A 191 10.47 24.45 8.54
N VAL A 192 11.52 23.69 8.82
CA VAL A 192 11.52 22.23 8.64
C VAL A 192 10.48 21.58 9.54
N PHE A 193 10.38 22.00 10.80
CA PHE A 193 9.41 21.46 11.75
C PHE A 193 7.96 21.74 11.32
N THR A 194 7.65 22.97 10.89
CA THR A 194 6.30 23.33 10.45
C THR A 194 5.89 22.57 9.20
N VAL A 195 6.79 22.41 8.22
CA VAL A 195 6.56 21.61 7.02
C VAL A 195 6.37 20.13 7.37
N LEU A 196 7.22 19.56 8.23
CA LEU A 196 7.08 18.17 8.67
C LEU A 196 5.74 17.92 9.38
N ALA A 197 5.39 18.79 10.33
CA ALA A 197 4.13 18.69 11.05
C ALA A 197 2.93 18.77 10.08
N ALA A 198 2.97 19.70 9.12
CA ALA A 198 1.94 19.85 8.10
C ALA A 198 1.76 18.58 7.26
N PHE A 199 2.84 18.04 6.70
CA PHE A 199 2.79 16.85 5.85
C PHE A 199 2.35 15.61 6.62
N LEU A 200 2.78 15.45 7.87
CA LEU A 200 2.34 14.32 8.70
C LEU A 200 0.87 14.43 9.08
N LEU A 201 0.38 15.62 9.44
CA LEU A 201 -1.04 15.84 9.74
C LEU A 201 -1.92 15.58 8.52
N VAL A 202 -1.57 16.14 7.37
CA VAL A 202 -2.31 15.92 6.12
C VAL A 202 -2.23 14.46 5.68
N GLY A 203 -1.07 13.82 5.82
CA GLY A 203 -0.88 12.40 5.53
C GLY A 203 -1.73 11.50 6.42
N ALA A 204 -1.82 11.79 7.73
CA ALA A 204 -2.66 11.04 8.66
C ALA A 204 -4.15 11.12 8.31
N VAL A 205 -4.64 12.33 7.99
CA VAL A 205 -6.02 12.53 7.52
C VAL A 205 -6.26 11.81 6.19
N ASP A 206 -5.29 11.86 5.27
CA ASP A 206 -5.38 11.19 3.98
C ASP A 206 -5.53 9.67 4.14
N VAL A 207 -4.83 9.02 5.07
CA VAL A 207 -5.00 7.58 5.32
C VAL A 207 -6.43 7.23 5.70
N LEU A 208 -7.03 7.99 6.61
CA LEU A 208 -8.41 7.76 7.04
C LEU A 208 -9.38 7.97 5.87
N MET A 209 -9.17 9.03 5.10
CA MET A 209 -10.01 9.36 3.96
C MET A 209 -9.88 8.37 2.81
N GLN A 210 -8.67 7.90 2.47
CA GLN A 210 -8.44 6.88 1.45
C GLN A 210 -9.03 5.54 1.87
N ARG A 211 -8.95 5.18 3.15
CA ARG A 211 -9.62 3.97 3.67
C ARG A 211 -11.13 4.07 3.54
N TRP A 212 -11.71 5.23 3.86
CA TRP A 212 -13.14 5.47 3.72
C TRP A 212 -13.59 5.46 2.24
N LEU A 213 -12.85 6.13 1.35
CA LEU A 213 -13.09 6.14 -0.09
C LEU A 213 -13.02 4.73 -0.68
N PHE A 214 -11.98 3.97 -0.34
CA PHE A 214 -11.84 2.58 -0.78
C PHE A 214 -12.99 1.70 -0.27
N GLY A 215 -13.38 1.84 1.00
CA GLY A 215 -14.54 1.13 1.55
C GLY A 215 -15.84 1.48 0.83
N ARG A 216 -16.03 2.76 0.44
CA ARG A 216 -17.18 3.22 -0.34
C ARG A 216 -17.18 2.67 -1.77
N GLU A 217 -16.03 2.63 -2.43
CA GLU A 217 -15.86 2.05 -3.77
C GLU A 217 -16.13 0.53 -3.78
N MET A 218 -15.78 -0.16 -2.69
CA MET A 218 -15.96 -1.60 -2.56
C MET A 218 -17.38 -2.04 -2.14
N LYS A 219 -18.27 -1.10 -1.78
CA LYS A 219 -19.67 -1.42 -1.43
C LYS A 219 -20.35 -2.23 -2.53
N MET A 220 -21.32 -3.03 -2.11
CA MET A 220 -22.05 -3.97 -2.95
C MET A 220 -23.54 -3.64 -2.97
N SER A 221 -24.22 -3.99 -4.05
CA SER A 221 -25.69 -4.03 -4.04
C SER A 221 -26.17 -5.32 -3.35
N HIS A 222 -27.45 -5.36 -2.96
CA HIS A 222 -28.04 -6.58 -2.40
C HIS A 222 -27.99 -7.75 -3.38
N SER A 223 -28.26 -7.49 -4.67
CA SER A 223 -28.15 -8.49 -5.73
C SER A 223 -26.72 -9.01 -5.90
N GLU A 224 -25.71 -8.13 -5.89
CA GLU A 224 -24.28 -8.49 -6.00
C GLU A 224 -23.85 -9.36 -4.81
N GLN A 225 -24.21 -8.96 -3.58
CA GLN A 225 -23.86 -9.73 -2.38
C GLN A 225 -24.51 -11.11 -2.35
N LYS A 226 -25.76 -11.22 -2.82
CA LYS A 226 -26.47 -12.51 -2.93
C LYS A 226 -25.81 -13.43 -3.94
N ARG A 227 -25.38 -12.90 -5.11
CA ARG A 227 -24.64 -13.66 -6.11
C ARG A 227 -23.29 -14.13 -5.55
N GLU A 228 -22.56 -13.26 -4.86
CA GLU A 228 -21.26 -13.62 -4.31
C GLU A 228 -21.37 -14.70 -3.21
N ARG A 229 -22.39 -14.66 -2.36
CA ARG A 229 -22.67 -15.73 -1.40
C ARG A 229 -22.97 -17.06 -2.09
N LYS A 230 -23.74 -17.03 -3.18
CA LYS A 230 -23.99 -18.24 -3.99
C LYS A 230 -22.72 -18.80 -4.62
N ASP A 231 -21.81 -17.96 -5.08
CA ASP A 231 -20.53 -18.40 -5.65
C ASP A 231 -19.59 -19.01 -4.62
N VAL A 232 -19.64 -18.55 -3.36
CA VAL A 232 -18.79 -19.05 -2.27
C VAL A 232 -19.37 -20.31 -1.64
N ASP A 233 -20.63 -20.29 -1.26
CA ASP A 233 -21.28 -21.37 -0.51
C ASP A 233 -21.99 -22.41 -1.40
N GLY A 234 -22.06 -22.14 -2.71
CA GLY A 234 -22.87 -22.88 -3.68
C GLY A 234 -24.35 -22.46 -3.63
N ASP A 235 -25.12 -22.84 -4.65
CA ASP A 235 -26.56 -22.57 -4.62
C ASP A 235 -27.22 -23.40 -3.49
N PRO A 236 -27.90 -22.76 -2.52
CA PRO A 236 -28.56 -23.48 -1.42
C PRO A 236 -29.59 -24.50 -1.91
N MET A 237 -30.19 -24.29 -3.09
CA MET A 237 -31.09 -25.27 -3.72
C MET A 237 -30.33 -26.54 -4.13
N ILE A 238 -29.13 -26.40 -4.70
CA ILE A 238 -28.28 -27.55 -5.06
C ILE A 238 -27.77 -28.26 -3.81
N LYS A 239 -27.39 -27.51 -2.76
CA LYS A 239 -26.96 -28.12 -1.49
C LYS A 239 -28.10 -28.90 -0.83
N ARG A 240 -29.33 -28.37 -0.83
CA ARG A 240 -30.54 -29.06 -0.35
C ARG A 240 -30.86 -30.29 -1.19
N GLU A 241 -30.77 -30.20 -2.51
CA GLU A 241 -31.05 -31.33 -3.40
C GLU A 241 -30.03 -32.46 -3.21
N ARG A 242 -28.73 -32.14 -3.11
CA ARG A 242 -27.69 -33.13 -2.76
C ARG A 242 -27.97 -33.80 -1.41
N GLN A 243 -28.41 -33.04 -0.42
CA GLN A 243 -28.73 -33.59 0.90
C GLN A 243 -29.99 -34.46 0.87
N ARG A 244 -30.99 -34.09 0.06
CA ARG A 244 -32.19 -34.90 -0.19
C ARG A 244 -31.84 -36.22 -0.86
N GLN A 245 -31.07 -36.19 -1.95
CA GLN A 245 -30.60 -37.40 -2.64
C GLN A 245 -29.79 -38.32 -1.70
N ARG A 246 -28.93 -37.75 -0.85
CA ARG A 246 -28.21 -38.53 0.17
C ARG A 246 -29.15 -39.24 1.14
N ARG A 247 -30.21 -38.58 1.60
CA ARG A 247 -31.22 -39.19 2.49
C ARG A 247 -32.03 -40.27 1.79
N GLU A 248 -32.41 -40.05 0.53
CA GLU A 248 -33.13 -41.04 -0.27
C GLU A 248 -32.28 -42.29 -0.53
N MET A 249 -30.99 -42.14 -0.85
CA MET A 249 -30.06 -43.27 -0.97
C MET A 249 -29.87 -44.04 0.34
N GLN A 250 -29.77 -43.35 1.48
CA GLN A 250 -29.70 -44.00 2.80
C GLN A 250 -30.96 -44.80 3.10
N ALA A 251 -32.15 -44.23 2.83
CA ALA A 251 -33.42 -44.93 3.01
C ALA A 251 -33.57 -46.15 2.08
N LEU A 252 -33.01 -46.08 0.86
CA LEU A 252 -32.99 -47.21 -0.07
C LEU A 252 -32.04 -48.32 0.39
N ALA A 253 -30.86 -47.97 0.92
CA ALA A 253 -29.92 -48.92 1.52
C ALA A 253 -30.55 -49.66 2.71
N THR A 254 -31.29 -48.95 3.58
CA THR A 254 -32.03 -49.56 4.68
C THR A 254 -33.09 -50.58 4.21
N LYS A 255 -33.66 -50.44 3.00
CA LYS A 255 -34.62 -51.40 2.43
C LYS A 255 -33.98 -52.67 1.87
N LEU A 256 -32.70 -52.65 1.53
CA LEU A 256 -32.01 -53.84 1.01
C LEU A 256 -31.67 -54.83 2.13
N GLY A 257 -31.41 -54.32 3.35
CA GLY A 257 -31.34 -55.09 4.58
C GLY A 257 -30.22 -56.14 4.62
N LEU A 258 -29.69 -56.38 5.82
CA LEU A 258 -28.67 -57.41 6.07
C LEU A 258 -29.03 -58.80 5.51
N GLY A 259 -30.33 -59.10 5.31
CA GLY A 259 -30.81 -60.36 4.75
C GLY A 259 -30.51 -60.60 3.27
N ARG A 260 -30.02 -59.61 2.52
CA ARG A 260 -29.65 -59.74 1.09
C ARG A 260 -28.16 -59.65 0.80
N ALA A 261 -27.33 -59.52 1.84
CA ALA A 261 -25.88 -59.48 1.72
C ALA A 261 -25.31 -60.85 1.35
N SER A 262 -24.35 -60.86 0.41
CA SER A 262 -23.59 -62.07 0.03
C SER A 262 -22.42 -62.31 0.99
N LEU A 263 -21.90 -61.25 1.59
CA LEU A 263 -20.79 -61.27 2.53
C LEU A 263 -21.01 -60.19 3.60
N LEU A 264 -20.71 -60.52 4.85
CA LEU A 264 -20.68 -59.56 5.96
C LEU A 264 -19.23 -59.37 6.40
N ILE A 265 -18.78 -58.12 6.43
CA ILE A 265 -17.44 -57.74 6.91
C ILE A 265 -17.64 -56.88 8.16
N GLY A 266 -17.10 -57.29 9.29
CA GLY A 266 -17.23 -56.52 10.53
C GLY A 266 -16.08 -56.79 11.50
N ASP A 267 -15.92 -55.86 12.43
CA ASP A 267 -14.95 -55.93 13.53
C ASP A 267 -15.69 -56.07 14.87
N SER A 268 -15.04 -56.69 15.84
CA SER A 268 -15.51 -56.88 17.23
C SER A 268 -15.93 -55.58 17.94
N GLY A 269 -15.50 -54.42 17.43
CA GLY A 269 -15.83 -53.07 17.92
C GLY A 269 -17.15 -52.45 17.42
N GLY A 270 -18.02 -53.17 16.71
CA GLY A 270 -19.43 -52.78 16.56
C GLY A 270 -19.86 -52.16 15.23
N TRP A 271 -19.07 -52.31 14.15
CA TRP A 271 -19.52 -51.98 12.81
C TRP A 271 -19.54 -53.23 11.91
N VAL A 272 -20.59 -53.37 11.11
CA VAL A 272 -20.78 -54.46 10.15
C VAL A 272 -21.22 -53.85 8.82
N VAL A 273 -20.56 -54.25 7.73
CA VAL A 273 -20.85 -53.84 6.36
C VAL A 273 -21.31 -55.05 5.57
N GLY A 274 -22.52 -54.98 4.99
CA GLY A 274 -23.01 -55.97 4.04
C GLY A 274 -22.54 -55.67 2.63
N VAL A 275 -21.99 -56.67 1.95
CA VAL A 275 -21.62 -56.59 0.52
C VAL A 275 -22.46 -57.61 -0.24
N ARG A 276 -23.15 -57.17 -1.30
CA ARG A 276 -23.92 -58.04 -2.19
C ARG A 276 -23.24 -58.09 -3.56
N TYR A 277 -23.00 -59.30 -4.06
CA TYR A 277 -22.58 -59.52 -5.44
C TYR A 277 -23.27 -60.77 -6.00
N VAL A 278 -24.08 -60.58 -7.03
CA VAL A 278 -24.77 -61.64 -7.76
C VAL A 278 -24.43 -61.51 -9.24
N ARG A 279 -23.79 -62.54 -9.78
CA ARG A 279 -23.33 -62.56 -11.18
C ARG A 279 -24.55 -62.45 -12.12
N GLY A 280 -24.59 -61.38 -12.92
CA GLY A 280 -25.70 -61.08 -13.83
C GLY A 280 -26.74 -60.08 -13.30
N GLU A 281 -26.76 -59.79 -11.99
CA GLU A 281 -27.67 -58.80 -11.37
C GLU A 281 -26.91 -57.53 -10.96
N THR A 282 -25.73 -57.68 -10.35
CA THR A 282 -24.90 -56.57 -9.90
C THR A 282 -23.65 -56.48 -10.77
N PRO A 283 -23.43 -55.38 -11.52
CA PRO A 283 -22.25 -55.23 -12.37
C PRO A 283 -20.94 -55.08 -11.57
N VAL A 284 -21.04 -54.60 -10.32
CA VAL A 284 -19.95 -54.51 -9.34
C VAL A 284 -20.49 -54.82 -7.94
N PRO A 285 -19.64 -55.23 -6.98
CA PRO A 285 -20.06 -55.40 -5.59
C PRO A 285 -20.65 -54.09 -5.04
N ILE A 286 -21.84 -54.17 -4.46
CA ILE A 286 -22.53 -53.03 -3.85
C ILE A 286 -22.67 -53.22 -2.35
N VAL A 287 -22.58 -52.11 -1.61
CA VAL A 287 -22.81 -52.09 -0.16
C VAL A 287 -24.32 -52.07 0.08
N VAL A 288 -24.82 -52.97 0.93
CA VAL A 288 -26.23 -53.12 1.31
C VAL A 288 -26.45 -52.99 2.80
#